data_AF-A0A9P9Q9X3-F1
#
_entry.id   AF-A0A9P9Q9X3-F1
#
_cell.length_a   1.000
_cell.length_b   1.000
_cell.length_c   1.000
_cell.angle_alpha   90.00
_cell.angle_beta   90.00
_cell.angle_gamma   90.00
#
_symmetry.space_group_name_H-M   'P 1'
#
loop_
_entity.id
_entity.type
_entity.pdbx_description
1 polymer ?
#
loop_
_entity_poly.entity_id
_entity_poly.type
_entity_poly.pdbx_seq_one_letter_code
_entity_poly.pdbx_strand_id
1 'polypeptide(L)'
;MPKHHLTKSTPLDSSEVRHDADDALPSPSATAALSPKHQGPTMKDSLFPKLWTPGMAKKAAPVERPKILKMALDMSNFGKKPTSLAQKTDTSSNKRSVTSTYGLSSKRRTKTSEIPEFCLTSDIREMPHVERVLFANGPDITVMLGTIPIATMPKYVLMQCSGMAYKHFSNDPDATSITFAANSMDVEAAKALLDWMDEMTYQGRVYSVTLDGDEKYDIKNLKICQAARVLGLKNMYVGHFTKLLCDRVRSRPSLLFMSVVCELAYPENDPIFECLANNLVIQTFGKEDFRLSKDIEELQARFPTLKALMAKIEQRVKNSRAADRHRGLKSRDQSSDSRRK
;
A
#
# COMPACT_ATOMS: atom_id res chain seq x y z
N MET A 1 20.08 -60.79 4.19
CA MET A 1 18.83 -60.81 3.40
C MET A 1 17.87 -59.75 3.96
N PRO A 2 17.96 -58.48 3.54
CA PRO A 2 17.07 -57.43 4.03
C PRO A 2 15.81 -57.32 3.15
N LYS A 3 14.66 -57.23 3.82
CA LYS A 3 13.31 -57.17 3.25
C LYS A 3 13.05 -55.78 2.65
N HIS A 4 12.48 -55.77 1.45
CA HIS A 4 11.99 -54.58 0.75
C HIS A 4 10.86 -53.89 1.53
N HIS A 5 11.01 -52.60 1.81
CA HIS A 5 9.90 -51.72 2.14
C HIS A 5 9.42 -51.02 0.87
N LEU A 6 8.23 -51.41 0.42
CA LEU A 6 7.48 -50.80 -0.68
C LEU A 6 6.72 -49.58 -0.11
N THR A 7 7.14 -48.37 -0.46
CA THR A 7 6.42 -47.14 -0.13
C THR A 7 5.31 -46.91 -1.14
N LYS A 8 4.08 -46.80 -0.62
CA LYS A 8 2.86 -46.43 -1.36
C LYS A 8 3.00 -44.98 -1.84
N SER A 9 3.02 -44.79 -3.15
CA SER A 9 2.88 -43.50 -3.82
C SER A 9 1.43 -43.01 -3.75
N THR A 10 1.22 -41.85 -3.15
CA THR A 10 -0.03 -41.07 -3.15
C THR A 10 -0.20 -40.39 -4.52
N PRO A 11 -1.40 -40.34 -5.11
CA PRO A 11 -1.63 -39.61 -6.36
C PRO A 11 -1.78 -38.11 -6.08
N LEU A 12 -0.96 -37.30 -6.75
CA LEU A 12 -1.08 -35.84 -6.84
C LEU A 12 -2.25 -35.49 -7.76
N ASP A 13 -3.34 -35.03 -7.16
CA ASP A 13 -4.50 -34.47 -7.85
C ASP A 13 -4.13 -33.08 -8.41
N SER A 14 -3.85 -33.05 -9.71
CA SER A 14 -3.43 -31.86 -10.45
C SER A 14 -4.64 -31.31 -11.19
N SER A 15 -5.46 -30.50 -10.52
CA SER A 15 -6.49 -29.69 -11.18
C SER A 15 -5.89 -28.36 -11.61
N GLU A 16 -5.20 -28.42 -12.75
CA GLU A 16 -4.70 -27.28 -13.50
C GLU A 16 -5.89 -26.59 -14.19
N VAL A 17 -6.43 -25.54 -13.58
CA VAL A 17 -7.45 -24.69 -14.22
C VAL A 17 -6.76 -23.77 -15.22
N ARG A 18 -6.74 -24.20 -16.48
CA ARG A 18 -6.37 -23.36 -17.62
C ARG A 18 -7.49 -22.36 -17.88
N HIS A 19 -7.19 -21.08 -17.73
CA HIS A 19 -7.98 -19.99 -18.26
C HIS A 19 -7.31 -19.50 -19.54
N ASP A 20 -7.58 -20.21 -20.64
CA ASP A 20 -7.45 -19.66 -21.99
C ASP A 20 -8.71 -18.82 -22.26
N ALA A 21 -8.52 -17.51 -22.37
CA ALA A 21 -9.52 -16.59 -22.91
C ALA A 21 -8.82 -15.68 -23.90
N ASP A 22 -8.69 -16.20 -25.12
CA ASP A 22 -8.62 -15.42 -26.34
C ASP A 22 -9.92 -14.61 -26.47
N ASP A 23 -9.83 -13.29 -26.29
CA ASP A 23 -10.87 -12.37 -26.76
C ASP A 23 -10.22 -11.13 -27.36
N ALA A 24 -9.76 -11.30 -28.60
CA ALA A 24 -9.24 -10.24 -29.44
C ALA A 24 -10.39 -9.36 -29.91
N LEU A 25 -10.52 -8.18 -29.30
CA LEU A 25 -11.46 -7.15 -29.73
C LEU A 25 -11.02 -6.54 -31.09
N PRO A 26 -11.94 -6.36 -32.04
CA PRO A 26 -11.65 -5.73 -33.33
C PRO A 26 -11.47 -4.21 -33.17
N SER A 27 -10.37 -3.71 -33.75
CA SER A 27 -10.12 -2.28 -33.94
C SER A 27 -11.04 -1.68 -35.01
N PRO A 28 -11.73 -0.56 -34.74
CA PRO A 28 -12.26 0.27 -35.82
C PRO A 28 -11.33 1.46 -36.10
N SER A 29 -10.65 1.37 -37.24
CA SER A 29 -10.09 2.49 -37.97
C SER A 29 -11.23 3.34 -38.54
N ALA A 30 -11.31 4.62 -38.16
CA ALA A 30 -12.09 5.60 -38.90
C ALA A 30 -11.45 6.99 -38.79
N THR A 31 -10.79 7.35 -39.88
CA THR A 31 -10.34 8.68 -40.30
C THR A 31 -11.53 9.63 -40.48
N ALA A 32 -11.48 10.80 -39.83
CA ALA A 32 -12.23 12.00 -40.19
C ALA A 32 -11.38 13.22 -39.76
N ALA A 33 -10.70 13.90 -40.69
CA ALA A 33 -11.20 15.02 -41.48
C ALA A 33 -11.26 16.35 -40.70
N LEU A 34 -10.20 17.12 -40.93
CA LEU A 34 -9.97 18.56 -40.78
C LEU A 34 -11.20 19.49 -40.76
N SER A 35 -11.16 20.51 -39.88
CA SER A 35 -11.40 21.97 -40.10
C SER A 35 -11.64 22.70 -38.76
N PRO A 36 -11.61 24.05 -38.67
CA PRO A 36 -10.59 25.01 -39.09
C PRO A 36 -10.07 25.88 -37.91
N LYS A 37 -9.03 26.64 -38.21
CA LYS A 37 -8.30 27.65 -37.41
C LYS A 37 -9.18 28.48 -36.46
N HIS A 38 -9.00 28.30 -35.14
CA HIS A 38 -9.29 29.34 -34.15
C HIS A 38 -8.06 30.23 -33.97
N GLN A 39 -8.19 31.50 -34.35
CA GLN A 39 -7.28 32.58 -33.97
C GLN A 39 -7.32 32.75 -32.45
N GLY A 40 -6.26 32.33 -31.77
CA GLY A 40 -6.04 32.62 -30.36
C GLY A 40 -5.62 34.09 -30.14
N PRO A 41 -5.80 34.60 -28.91
CA PRO A 41 -5.54 36.00 -28.58
C PRO A 41 -4.05 36.32 -28.70
N THR A 42 -3.77 37.45 -29.35
CA THR A 42 -2.44 38.03 -29.51
C THR A 42 -1.88 38.40 -28.12
N MET A 43 -0.96 37.59 -27.59
CA MET A 43 -0.24 37.93 -26.37
C MET A 43 0.72 39.10 -26.68
N LYS A 44 0.57 40.21 -25.96
CA LYS A 44 1.50 41.33 -25.99
C LYS A 44 2.76 40.94 -25.22
N ASP A 45 3.87 40.75 -25.92
CA ASP A 45 5.20 40.35 -25.39
C ASP A 45 5.90 41.39 -24.48
N SER A 46 5.20 42.31 -23.82
CA SER A 46 5.86 43.45 -23.16
C SER A 46 6.17 43.31 -21.66
N LEU A 47 6.06 42.11 -21.07
CA LEU A 47 6.21 41.93 -19.61
C LEU A 47 7.07 40.73 -19.16
N PHE A 48 7.86 40.14 -20.05
CA PHE A 48 8.83 39.14 -19.60
C PHE A 48 10.07 39.80 -18.99
N PRO A 49 10.54 39.36 -17.80
CA PRO A 49 11.78 39.84 -17.22
C PRO A 49 12.93 39.48 -18.16
N LYS A 50 13.73 40.50 -18.51
CA LYS A 50 14.85 40.41 -19.45
C LYS A 50 15.81 39.31 -19.01
N LEU A 51 15.78 38.18 -19.71
CA LEU A 51 16.69 37.06 -19.48
C LEU A 51 18.12 37.51 -19.77
N TRP A 52 19.00 37.17 -18.84
CA TRP A 52 20.42 37.54 -18.80
C TRP A 52 21.13 37.04 -20.06
N THR A 53 21.75 37.95 -20.83
CA THR A 53 22.52 37.61 -22.04
C THR A 53 24.02 37.52 -21.72
N PRO A 54 24.77 36.58 -22.34
CA PRO A 54 26.18 36.31 -22.03
C PRO A 54 27.17 37.47 -22.30
N GLY A 55 26.70 38.58 -22.88
CA GLY A 55 27.50 39.76 -23.20
C GLY A 55 27.43 40.90 -22.18
N MET A 56 26.60 40.82 -21.13
CA MET A 56 26.56 41.84 -20.08
C MET A 56 27.73 41.65 -19.10
N ALA A 57 28.91 42.11 -19.50
CA ALA A 57 30.06 42.26 -18.63
C ALA A 57 29.70 43.20 -17.46
N LYS A 58 29.44 42.60 -16.28
CA LYS A 58 29.29 43.33 -15.02
C LYS A 58 30.61 44.05 -14.73
N LYS A 59 30.72 45.32 -15.11
CA LYS A 59 31.67 46.27 -14.51
C LYS A 59 31.18 46.56 -13.08
N ALA A 60 31.27 45.57 -12.20
CA ALA A 60 31.13 45.78 -10.77
C ALA A 60 32.50 46.21 -10.24
N ALA A 61 32.54 47.33 -9.52
CA ALA A 61 33.73 47.77 -8.81
C ALA A 61 34.21 46.64 -7.87
N PRO A 62 35.54 46.53 -7.61
CA PRO A 62 36.10 45.46 -6.77
C PRO A 62 35.37 45.40 -5.43
N VAL A 63 34.60 44.32 -5.22
CA VAL A 63 33.89 44.10 -3.96
C VAL A 63 34.94 43.88 -2.88
N GLU A 64 34.98 44.78 -1.89
CA GLU A 64 35.85 44.64 -0.72
C GLU A 64 35.61 43.27 -0.07
N ARG A 65 36.71 42.55 0.21
CA ARG A 65 36.61 41.19 0.78
C ARG A 65 35.82 41.26 2.10
N PRO A 66 34.77 40.44 2.27
CA PRO A 66 33.99 40.45 3.50
C PRO A 66 34.90 40.20 4.70
N LYS A 67 34.75 41.04 5.74
CA LYS A 67 35.49 40.90 6.99
C LYS A 67 35.19 39.52 7.58
N ILE A 68 36.22 38.68 7.64
CA ILE A 68 36.14 37.35 8.23
C ILE A 68 35.76 37.53 9.70
N LEU A 69 34.57 37.06 10.06
CA LEU A 69 34.09 37.03 11.44
C LEU A 69 34.98 36.06 12.22
N LYS A 70 35.98 36.60 12.93
CA LYS A 70 36.78 35.81 13.86
C LYS A 70 35.86 35.43 15.02
N MET A 71 35.38 34.19 15.01
CA MET A 71 34.68 33.60 16.15
C MET A 71 35.66 33.62 17.34
N ALA A 72 35.33 34.37 18.40
CA ALA A 72 36.14 34.49 19.62
C ALA A 72 36.06 33.23 20.51
N LEU A 73 35.97 32.05 19.90
CA LEU A 73 35.96 30.77 20.59
C LEU A 73 37.37 30.20 20.55
N ASP A 74 38.10 30.45 21.63
CA ASP A 74 39.39 29.83 21.90
C ASP A 74 39.21 28.32 22.12
N MET A 75 39.54 27.54 21.08
CA MET A 75 39.41 26.09 21.08
C MET A 75 40.52 25.38 21.88
N SER A 76 41.48 26.12 22.45
CA SER A 76 42.60 25.54 23.21
C SER A 76 42.17 24.88 24.53
N ASN A 77 40.98 25.19 25.05
CA ASN A 77 40.46 24.60 26.28
C ASN A 77 39.68 23.28 26.10
N PHE A 78 39.37 22.86 24.88
CA PHE A 78 38.57 21.66 24.61
C PHE A 78 39.40 20.37 24.45
N GLY A 79 40.72 20.42 24.65
CA GLY A 79 41.62 19.27 24.45
C GLY A 79 41.96 18.43 25.68
N LYS A 80 41.47 18.75 26.88
CA LYS A 80 41.81 18.00 28.10
C LYS A 80 40.79 16.90 28.35
N LYS A 81 41.14 15.67 27.94
CA LYS A 81 40.45 14.43 28.34
C LYS A 81 40.49 14.29 29.87
N PRO A 82 39.35 14.26 30.57
CA PRO A 82 39.34 13.80 31.96
C PRO A 82 39.36 12.28 31.97
N THR A 83 40.47 11.73 32.47
CA THR A 83 40.51 10.35 32.96
C THR A 83 39.75 10.29 34.27
N SER A 84 38.89 9.26 34.38
CA SER A 84 38.46 8.55 35.61
C SER A 84 37.04 8.76 36.17
N LEU A 85 36.54 7.61 36.64
CA LEU A 85 35.72 7.36 37.84
C LEU A 85 34.19 7.58 37.80
N ALA A 86 33.52 6.42 37.76
CA ALA A 86 32.32 5.98 38.47
C ALA A 86 31.45 6.98 39.26
N GLN A 87 30.13 6.76 39.08
CA GLN A 87 28.99 7.08 39.96
C GLN A 87 28.63 8.56 40.18
N LYS A 88 27.43 8.98 39.74
CA LYS A 88 26.18 8.95 40.53
C LYS A 88 25.02 9.58 39.73
N THR A 89 23.85 9.02 39.99
CA THR A 89 22.52 9.51 39.64
C THR A 89 22.28 10.93 40.14
N ASP A 90 21.83 11.83 39.26
CA ASP A 90 21.07 13.01 39.66
C ASP A 90 19.86 13.21 38.74
N THR A 91 18.71 13.12 39.38
CA THR A 91 17.38 13.51 38.92
C THR A 91 17.34 15.00 38.62
N SER A 92 17.23 15.38 37.34
CA SER A 92 16.74 16.71 36.96
C SER A 92 15.52 16.59 36.05
N SER A 93 14.39 17.00 36.60
CA SER A 93 13.07 17.04 35.99
C SER A 93 12.97 18.25 35.06
N ASN A 94 13.40 18.11 33.81
CA ASN A 94 13.00 19.03 32.75
C ASN A 94 12.10 18.29 31.76
N LYS A 95 10.79 18.53 31.86
CA LYS A 95 9.77 18.19 30.86
C LYS A 95 10.04 18.99 29.57
N ARG A 96 11.07 18.61 28.83
CA ARG A 96 11.17 18.90 27.40
C ARG A 96 10.74 17.66 26.66
N SER A 97 9.75 17.84 25.79
CA SER A 97 9.30 16.89 24.78
C SER A 97 10.47 16.04 24.28
N VAL A 98 10.53 14.80 24.76
CA VAL A 98 11.45 13.80 24.25
C VAL A 98 10.88 13.38 22.90
N THR A 99 11.22 14.14 21.84
CA THR A 99 11.24 13.55 20.50
C THR A 99 12.19 12.37 20.59
N SER A 100 11.62 11.18 20.65
CA SER A 100 12.32 9.92 20.74
C SER A 100 13.36 9.87 19.60
N THR A 101 14.64 10.04 19.96
CA THR A 101 15.80 9.82 19.07
C THR A 101 16.04 8.31 18.87
N TYR A 102 14.96 7.54 18.71
CA TYR A 102 15.06 6.15 18.29
C TYR A 102 15.36 6.13 16.79
N GLY A 103 16.54 5.63 16.42
CA GLY A 103 16.74 5.06 15.08
C GLY A 103 17.15 6.02 13.96
N LEU A 104 17.88 7.11 14.25
CA LEU A 104 18.67 7.81 13.23
C LEU A 104 19.91 6.95 12.85
N SER A 105 19.67 5.72 12.40
CA SER A 105 20.62 5.01 11.56
C SER A 105 20.92 5.95 10.41
N SER A 106 22.16 6.44 10.33
CA SER A 106 22.54 7.37 9.28
C SER A 106 22.15 6.72 7.96
N LYS A 107 21.41 7.42 7.09
CA LYS A 107 21.02 6.96 5.73
C LYS A 107 22.23 6.72 4.80
N ARG A 108 23.42 6.48 5.35
CA ARG A 108 24.65 6.11 4.65
C ARG A 108 24.50 4.67 4.13
N ARG A 109 23.93 4.55 2.94
CA ARG A 109 23.84 3.30 2.19
C ARG A 109 25.24 2.92 1.68
N THR A 110 25.74 1.76 2.11
CA THR A 110 26.90 1.15 1.45
C THR A 110 26.40 0.52 0.16
N LYS A 111 26.62 1.21 -0.96
CA LYS A 111 26.26 0.73 -2.30
C LYS A 111 27.04 -0.56 -2.59
N THR A 112 26.42 -1.71 -2.37
CA THR A 112 26.90 -2.99 -2.88
C THR A 112 26.29 -3.23 -4.25
N SER A 113 27.04 -3.86 -5.16
CA SER A 113 26.57 -4.24 -6.50
C SER A 113 25.77 -5.54 -6.51
N GLU A 114 25.47 -6.10 -5.34
CA GLU A 114 24.78 -7.37 -5.19
C GLU A 114 23.28 -7.18 -5.43
N ILE A 115 22.71 -8.03 -6.30
CA ILE A 115 21.28 -8.06 -6.57
C ILE A 115 20.66 -9.05 -5.57
N PRO A 116 19.73 -8.61 -4.70
CA PRO A 116 19.08 -9.51 -3.75
C PRO A 116 18.16 -10.50 -4.47
N GLU A 117 17.98 -11.68 -3.88
CA GLU A 117 16.98 -12.64 -4.35
C GLU A 117 15.57 -12.17 -3.97
N PHE A 118 14.67 -12.09 -4.96
CA PHE A 118 13.31 -11.62 -4.75
C PHE A 118 12.38 -12.77 -4.36
N CYS A 119 11.72 -12.64 -3.21
CA CYS A 119 10.76 -13.63 -2.74
C CYS A 119 9.37 -13.00 -2.57
N LEU A 120 8.55 -13.09 -3.62
CA LEU A 120 7.19 -12.52 -3.61
C LEU A 120 6.22 -13.21 -2.65
N THR A 121 6.60 -14.27 -1.95
CA THR A 121 5.77 -14.86 -0.89
C THR A 121 6.13 -14.26 0.47
N SER A 122 7.41 -14.04 0.75
CA SER A 122 7.91 -13.51 2.04
C SER A 122 7.63 -12.03 2.28
N ASP A 123 7.34 -11.67 3.52
CA ASP A 123 7.19 -10.28 3.97
C ASP A 123 8.57 -9.67 4.25
N ILE A 124 8.82 -8.44 3.80
CA ILE A 124 10.07 -7.74 4.15
C ILE A 124 10.23 -7.61 5.68
N ARG A 125 9.13 -7.52 6.42
CA ARG A 125 9.09 -7.45 7.89
C ARG A 125 9.59 -8.71 8.58
N GLU A 126 9.54 -9.85 7.90
CA GLU A 126 10.02 -11.14 8.43
C GLU A 126 11.52 -11.34 8.17
N MET A 127 12.12 -10.55 7.27
CA MET A 127 13.53 -10.64 6.92
C MET A 127 14.41 -10.01 8.02
N PRO A 128 15.58 -10.62 8.33
CA PRO A 128 16.55 -10.01 9.21
C PRO A 128 17.04 -8.67 8.64
N HIS A 129 17.45 -7.76 9.54
CA HIS A 129 17.86 -6.41 9.14
C HIS A 129 18.96 -6.40 8.08
N VAL A 130 19.92 -7.32 8.16
CA VAL A 130 21.03 -7.43 7.19
C VAL A 130 20.53 -7.68 5.77
N GLU A 131 19.53 -8.54 5.60
CA GLU A 131 18.92 -8.83 4.31
C GLU A 131 18.08 -7.64 3.81
N ARG A 132 17.32 -6.99 4.70
CA ARG A 132 16.52 -5.80 4.35
C ARG A 132 17.36 -4.66 3.78
N VAL A 133 18.57 -4.47 4.30
CA VAL A 133 19.50 -3.42 3.83
C VAL A 133 19.94 -3.66 2.38
N LEU A 134 20.02 -4.91 1.91
CA LEU A 134 20.41 -5.21 0.53
C LEU A 134 19.40 -4.66 -0.48
N PHE A 135 18.10 -4.64 -0.14
CA PHE A 135 17.08 -4.05 -1.00
C PHE A 135 17.24 -2.52 -1.15
N ALA A 136 17.92 -1.84 -0.21
CA ALA A 136 18.20 -0.40 -0.32
C ALA A 136 19.21 -0.05 -1.42
N ASN A 137 19.97 -1.04 -1.92
CA ASN A 137 21.10 -0.82 -2.83
C ASN A 137 20.69 -0.80 -4.31
N GLY A 138 19.39 -0.91 -4.61
CA GLY A 138 18.87 -0.80 -5.97
C GLY A 138 19.01 0.60 -6.57
N PRO A 139 18.94 0.73 -7.90
CA PRO A 139 18.86 2.03 -8.55
C PRO A 139 17.62 2.80 -8.08
N ASP A 140 17.75 4.12 -7.95
CA ASP A 140 16.62 4.97 -7.57
C ASP A 140 15.64 5.08 -8.75
N ILE A 141 14.37 4.75 -8.48
CA ILE A 141 13.27 4.85 -9.43
C ILE A 141 12.28 5.91 -8.97
N THR A 142 11.58 6.53 -9.92
CA THR A 142 10.54 7.52 -9.63
C THR A 142 9.16 6.90 -9.77
N VAL A 143 8.36 7.00 -8.71
CA VAL A 143 6.96 6.57 -8.72
C VAL A 143 6.08 7.75 -9.11
N MET A 144 5.33 7.59 -10.21
CA MET A 144 4.52 8.66 -10.82
C MET A 144 3.02 8.36 -10.70
N LEU A 145 2.21 9.38 -10.41
CA LEU A 145 0.75 9.35 -10.51
C LEU A 145 0.32 10.27 -11.66
N GLY A 146 0.07 9.68 -12.83
CA GLY A 146 -0.03 10.43 -14.08
C GLY A 146 1.29 11.15 -14.37
N THR A 147 1.27 12.48 -14.32
CA THR A 147 2.45 13.33 -14.54
C THR A 147 3.12 13.79 -13.23
N ILE A 148 2.54 13.45 -12.07
CA ILE A 148 2.99 13.95 -10.77
C ILE A 148 3.97 12.96 -10.15
N PRO A 149 5.24 13.34 -9.89
CA PRO A 149 6.17 12.49 -9.13
C PRO A 149 5.75 12.44 -7.66
N ILE A 150 5.48 11.23 -7.15
CA ILE A 150 5.07 11.02 -5.76
C ILE A 150 6.31 10.90 -4.87
N ALA A 151 7.19 9.96 -5.18
CA ALA A 151 8.39 9.65 -4.40
C ALA A 151 9.49 9.03 -5.29
N THR A 152 10.73 9.10 -4.79
CA THR A 152 11.88 8.42 -5.38
C THR A 152 12.39 7.40 -4.36
N MET A 153 12.55 6.15 -4.78
CA MET A 153 12.97 5.07 -3.87
C MET A 153 13.80 4.00 -4.58
N PRO A 154 14.51 3.13 -3.85
CA PRO A 154 15.29 2.06 -4.46
C PRO A 154 14.38 1.01 -5.12
N LYS A 155 14.70 0.65 -6.36
CA LYS A 155 13.97 -0.31 -7.20
C LYS A 155 13.69 -1.64 -6.51
N TYR A 156 14.69 -2.21 -5.84
CA TYR A 156 14.59 -3.56 -5.27
C TYR A 156 13.59 -3.64 -4.11
N VAL A 157 13.47 -2.58 -3.30
CA VAL A 157 12.47 -2.52 -2.22
C VAL A 157 11.06 -2.58 -2.81
N LEU A 158 10.81 -1.76 -3.83
CA LEU A 158 9.49 -1.70 -4.46
C LEU A 158 9.13 -3.04 -5.12
N MET A 159 10.10 -3.70 -5.77
CA MET A 159 9.92 -5.04 -6.35
C MET A 159 9.62 -6.10 -5.28
N GLN A 160 10.25 -6.05 -4.11
CA GLN A 160 10.00 -7.00 -3.03
C GLN A 160 8.61 -6.79 -2.38
N CYS A 161 8.16 -5.54 -2.26
CA CYS A 161 6.89 -5.20 -1.63
C CYS A 161 5.67 -5.28 -2.58
N SER A 162 5.87 -5.02 -3.88
CA SER A 162 4.81 -4.98 -4.90
C SER A 162 5.01 -6.03 -5.98
N GLY A 163 4.04 -6.95 -6.10
CA GLY A 163 4.04 -7.95 -7.16
C GLY A 163 3.87 -7.34 -8.55
N MET A 164 3.20 -6.18 -8.65
CA MET A 164 3.05 -5.45 -9.91
C MET A 164 4.34 -4.76 -10.31
N ALA A 165 5.04 -4.11 -9.36
CA ALA A 165 6.33 -3.50 -9.64
C ALA A 165 7.37 -4.55 -10.02
N TYR A 166 7.37 -5.71 -9.35
CA TYR A 166 8.20 -6.84 -9.74
C TYR A 166 7.99 -7.22 -11.21
N LYS A 167 6.74 -7.49 -11.62
CA LYS A 167 6.43 -7.82 -13.02
C LYS A 167 6.89 -6.73 -14.01
N HIS A 168 6.61 -5.47 -13.69
CA HIS A 168 6.99 -4.33 -14.55
C HIS A 168 8.50 -4.26 -14.76
N PHE A 169 9.27 -4.32 -13.67
CA PHE A 169 10.72 -4.19 -13.72
C PHE A 169 11.47 -5.47 -14.12
N SER A 170 10.84 -6.63 -14.00
CA SER A 170 11.35 -7.87 -14.58
C SER A 170 11.22 -7.87 -16.10
N ASN A 171 10.13 -7.29 -16.63
CA ASN A 171 9.94 -7.14 -18.07
C ASN A 171 10.87 -6.05 -18.63
N ASP A 172 11.02 -4.94 -17.91
CA ASP A 172 11.85 -3.79 -18.31
C ASP A 172 12.90 -3.46 -17.21
N PRO A 173 14.07 -4.14 -17.21
CA PRO A 173 15.12 -3.92 -16.21
C PRO A 173 15.71 -2.49 -16.21
N ASP A 174 15.67 -1.80 -17.33
CA ASP A 174 16.22 -0.45 -17.48
C ASP A 174 15.20 0.67 -17.17
N ALA A 175 13.96 0.31 -16.85
CA ALA A 175 12.94 1.30 -16.51
C ALA A 175 13.32 2.05 -15.22
N THR A 176 13.32 3.39 -15.31
CA THR A 176 13.65 4.33 -14.21
C THR A 176 12.42 4.89 -13.51
N SER A 177 11.22 4.58 -14.01
CA SER A 177 9.98 5.06 -13.43
C SER A 177 8.85 4.05 -13.61
N ILE A 178 7.88 4.09 -12.71
CA ILE A 178 6.61 3.36 -12.82
C ILE A 178 5.47 4.37 -12.71
N THR A 179 4.53 4.32 -13.65
CA THR A 179 3.44 5.30 -13.75
C THR A 179 2.09 4.66 -13.48
N PHE A 180 1.38 5.20 -12.50
CA PHE A 180 -0.01 4.85 -12.17
C PHE A 180 -0.98 5.83 -12.81
N ALA A 181 -2.22 5.39 -13.06
CA ALA A 181 -3.24 6.25 -13.64
C ALA A 181 -3.50 7.48 -12.75
N ALA A 182 -3.67 8.66 -13.37
CA ALA A 182 -3.96 9.89 -12.64
C ALA A 182 -5.24 9.72 -11.79
N ASN A 183 -5.23 10.24 -10.55
CA ASN A 183 -6.34 10.15 -9.59
C ASN A 183 -6.77 8.72 -9.22
N SER A 184 -5.96 7.70 -9.49
CA SER A 184 -6.25 6.32 -9.07
C SER A 184 -6.13 6.10 -7.56
N MET A 185 -5.39 6.95 -6.86
CA MET A 185 -5.20 6.89 -5.41
C MET A 185 -4.87 8.26 -4.83
N ASP A 186 -5.01 8.39 -3.51
CA ASP A 186 -4.63 9.60 -2.76
C ASP A 186 -3.10 9.73 -2.66
N VAL A 187 -2.58 10.91 -3.00
CA VAL A 187 -1.13 11.18 -3.06
C VAL A 187 -0.47 11.08 -1.68
N GLU A 188 -1.13 11.56 -0.64
CA GLU A 188 -0.56 11.54 0.72
C GLU A 188 -0.53 10.13 1.27
N ALA A 189 -1.60 9.36 1.03
CA ALA A 189 -1.66 7.94 1.38
C ALA A 189 -0.58 7.12 0.67
N ALA A 190 -0.35 7.38 -0.63
CA ALA A 190 0.70 6.74 -1.40
C ALA A 190 2.09 7.11 -0.86
N LYS A 191 2.36 8.40 -0.58
CA LYS A 191 3.63 8.84 0.03
C LYS A 191 3.89 8.15 1.35
N ALA A 192 2.90 8.07 2.24
CA ALA A 192 3.06 7.40 3.54
C ALA A 192 3.46 5.93 3.39
N LEU A 193 2.94 5.22 2.40
CA LEU A 193 3.30 3.83 2.11
C LEU A 193 4.72 3.71 1.54
N LEU A 194 5.08 4.58 0.58
CA LEU A 194 6.40 4.56 -0.06
C LEU A 194 7.51 4.98 0.91
N ASP A 195 7.25 5.98 1.75
CA ASP A 195 8.16 6.41 2.81
C ASP A 195 8.37 5.26 3.80
N TRP A 196 7.28 4.63 4.27
CA TRP A 196 7.35 3.45 5.14
C TRP A 196 8.22 2.33 4.55
N MET A 197 8.10 2.04 3.26
CA MET A 197 8.94 1.04 2.58
C MET A 197 10.42 1.43 2.56
N ASP A 198 10.74 2.69 2.26
CA ASP A 198 12.12 3.19 2.33
C ASP A 198 12.66 3.02 3.77
N GLU A 199 11.85 3.36 4.77
CA GLU A 199 12.20 3.22 6.19
C GLU A 199 12.49 1.78 6.61
N MET A 200 11.75 0.80 6.07
CA MET A 200 11.96 -0.61 6.34
C MET A 200 13.35 -1.09 5.94
N THR A 201 14.07 -0.39 5.07
CA THR A 201 15.41 -0.82 4.67
C THR A 201 16.51 -0.40 5.63
N TYR A 202 16.35 0.71 6.35
CA TYR A 202 17.38 1.26 7.23
C TYR A 202 17.05 1.15 8.71
N GLN A 203 15.78 1.00 9.06
CA GLN A 203 15.39 0.83 10.46
C GLN A 203 15.68 -0.60 10.94
N GLY A 204 16.45 -0.70 12.03
CA GLY A 204 16.75 -1.99 12.66
C GLY A 204 15.51 -2.67 13.24
N ARG A 205 14.49 -1.90 13.65
CA ARG A 205 13.20 -2.42 14.12
C ARG A 205 12.17 -2.42 13.01
N VAL A 206 11.35 -3.46 13.01
CA VAL A 206 10.23 -3.62 12.10
C VAL A 206 9.00 -2.99 12.73
N TYR A 207 8.26 -2.21 11.94
CA TYR A 207 7.01 -1.60 12.39
C TYR A 207 5.99 -1.57 11.23
N SER A 208 4.70 -1.46 11.57
CA SER A 208 3.62 -1.36 10.58
C SER A 208 3.25 0.09 10.34
N VAL A 209 2.71 0.39 9.17
CA VAL A 209 2.13 1.70 8.84
C VAL A 209 1.17 2.12 9.96
N THR A 210 1.24 3.37 10.39
CA THR A 210 0.46 3.85 11.53
C THR A 210 -1.04 3.84 11.21
N LEU A 211 -1.80 3.10 12.02
CA LEU A 211 -3.26 3.02 11.97
C LEU A 211 -3.85 3.96 13.03
N ASP A 212 -4.73 4.86 12.58
CA ASP A 212 -5.50 5.72 13.47
C ASP A 212 -6.85 5.05 13.82
N GLY A 213 -7.08 4.68 15.08
CA GLY A 213 -8.26 3.89 15.48
C GLY A 213 -9.59 4.66 15.55
N ASP A 214 -9.54 5.99 15.53
CA ASP A 214 -10.73 6.84 15.68
C ASP A 214 -11.55 6.91 14.38
N GLU A 215 -12.89 6.96 14.50
CA GLU A 215 -13.84 7.07 13.37
C GLU A 215 -13.55 8.25 12.45
N LYS A 216 -13.07 9.35 13.02
CA LYS A 216 -12.71 10.56 12.28
C LYS A 216 -11.60 10.33 11.25
N TYR A 217 -10.82 9.26 11.39
CA TYR A 217 -9.72 8.92 10.48
C TYR A 217 -10.05 7.73 9.58
N ASP A 218 -11.28 7.22 9.60
CA ASP A 218 -11.69 6.07 8.77
C ASP A 218 -11.49 6.35 7.27
N ILE A 219 -11.75 7.59 6.82
CA ILE A 219 -11.52 8.00 5.41
C ILE A 219 -10.04 7.93 5.05
N LYS A 220 -9.16 8.43 5.93
CA LYS A 220 -7.71 8.40 5.73
C LYS A 220 -7.20 6.96 5.69
N ASN A 221 -7.69 6.12 6.61
CA ASN A 221 -7.36 4.70 6.66
C ASN A 221 -7.80 3.97 5.39
N LEU A 222 -9.02 4.24 4.89
CA LEU A 222 -9.52 3.66 3.63
C LEU A 222 -8.69 4.10 2.42
N LYS A 223 -8.26 5.37 2.37
CA LYS A 223 -7.35 5.88 1.32
C LYS A 223 -6.00 5.16 1.35
N ILE A 224 -5.45 4.86 2.52
CA ILE A 224 -4.22 4.05 2.67
C ILE A 224 -4.45 2.63 2.13
N CYS A 225 -5.57 1.99 2.46
CA CYS A 225 -5.92 0.67 1.92
C CYS A 225 -6.07 0.69 0.40
N GLN A 226 -6.72 1.71 -0.16
CA GLN A 226 -6.87 1.88 -1.60
C GLN A 226 -5.51 2.06 -2.27
N ALA A 227 -4.69 2.99 -1.79
CA ALA A 227 -3.35 3.25 -2.32
C ALA A 227 -2.47 1.99 -2.28
N ALA A 228 -2.53 1.21 -1.20
CA ALA A 228 -1.77 -0.04 -1.10
C ALA A 228 -2.16 -1.06 -2.18
N ARG A 229 -3.46 -1.17 -2.50
CA ARG A 229 -3.94 -2.08 -3.54
C ARG A 229 -3.56 -1.60 -4.94
N VAL A 230 -3.71 -0.29 -5.20
CA VAL A 230 -3.32 0.30 -6.48
C VAL A 230 -1.82 0.19 -6.70
N LEU A 231 -0.99 0.31 -5.66
CA LEU A 231 0.46 0.06 -5.72
C LEU A 231 0.80 -1.43 -5.90
N GLY A 232 -0.17 -2.34 -5.85
CA GLY A 232 0.05 -3.79 -5.97
C GLY A 232 0.75 -4.40 -4.75
N LEU A 233 0.61 -3.77 -3.58
CA LEU A 233 1.17 -4.27 -2.33
C LEU A 233 0.37 -5.47 -1.82
N LYS A 234 1.07 -6.38 -1.15
CA LYS A 234 0.43 -7.52 -0.49
C LYS A 234 -0.53 -7.04 0.61
N ASN A 235 -1.68 -7.71 0.72
CA ASN A 235 -2.69 -7.43 1.75
C ASN A 235 -2.14 -7.51 3.18
N MET A 236 -1.05 -8.25 3.41
CA MET A 236 -0.44 -8.39 4.74
C MET A 236 0.10 -7.08 5.31
N TYR A 237 0.52 -6.12 4.46
CA TYR A 237 1.04 -4.83 4.91
C TYR A 237 -0.07 -3.95 5.52
N VAL A 238 -1.28 -4.04 4.97
CA VAL A 238 -2.49 -3.32 5.42
C VAL A 238 -3.51 -4.23 6.12
N GLY A 239 -3.09 -5.41 6.57
CA GLY A 239 -3.99 -6.41 7.17
C GLY A 239 -4.64 -5.92 8.47
N HIS A 240 -3.91 -5.13 9.26
CA HIS A 240 -4.43 -4.55 10.51
C HIS A 240 -5.47 -3.44 10.25
N PHE A 241 -5.31 -2.65 9.19
CA PHE A 241 -6.35 -1.71 8.72
C PHE A 241 -7.62 -2.48 8.32
N THR A 242 -7.45 -3.54 7.52
CA THR A 242 -8.56 -4.39 7.07
C THR A 242 -9.33 -4.96 8.25
N LYS A 243 -8.63 -5.47 9.27
CA LYS A 243 -9.27 -5.99 10.49
C LYS A 243 -10.12 -4.93 11.18
N LEU A 244 -9.53 -3.76 11.48
CA LEU A 244 -10.24 -2.67 12.17
C LEU A 244 -11.48 -2.22 11.39
N LEU A 245 -11.33 -1.99 10.08
CA LEU A 245 -12.42 -1.51 9.23
C LEU A 245 -13.52 -2.56 9.06
N CYS A 246 -13.17 -3.85 8.93
CA CYS A 246 -14.14 -4.94 8.94
C CYS A 246 -14.88 -5.07 10.28
N ASP A 247 -14.20 -4.84 11.40
CA ASP A 247 -14.85 -4.82 12.72
C ASP A 247 -15.84 -3.65 12.79
N ARG A 248 -15.49 -2.46 12.28
CA ARG A 248 -16.41 -1.32 12.16
C ARG A 248 -17.62 -1.64 11.27
N VAL A 249 -17.41 -2.32 10.14
CA VAL A 249 -18.49 -2.80 9.26
C VAL A 249 -19.44 -3.76 9.97
N ARG A 250 -18.95 -4.58 10.90
CA ARG A 250 -19.81 -5.49 11.69
C ARG A 250 -20.58 -4.76 12.78
N SER A 251 -20.04 -3.65 13.29
CA SER A 251 -20.63 -2.82 14.34
C SER A 251 -21.68 -1.81 13.86
N ARG A 252 -22.50 -2.16 12.86
CA ARG A 252 -23.57 -1.29 12.28
C ARG A 252 -23.03 0.06 11.78
N PRO A 253 -22.33 0.08 10.64
CA PRO A 253 -21.71 1.28 10.09
C PRO A 253 -22.75 2.35 9.71
N SER A 254 -22.33 3.61 9.74
CA SER A 254 -23.14 4.71 9.21
C SER A 254 -23.24 4.64 7.67
N LEU A 255 -24.31 5.18 7.10
CA LEU A 255 -24.50 5.24 5.64
C LEU A 255 -23.34 5.95 4.93
N LEU A 256 -22.82 7.02 5.53
CA LEU A 256 -21.67 7.75 5.03
C LEU A 256 -20.41 6.88 4.98
N PHE A 257 -20.16 6.08 6.02
CA PHE A 257 -19.02 5.17 6.02
C PHE A 257 -19.19 4.08 4.95
N MET A 258 -20.39 3.50 4.81
CA MET A 258 -20.66 2.51 3.76
C MET A 258 -20.46 3.09 2.36
N SER A 259 -20.93 4.32 2.10
CA SER A 259 -20.73 4.96 0.80
C SER A 259 -19.25 5.21 0.50
N VAL A 260 -18.47 5.67 1.49
CA VAL A 260 -17.02 5.88 1.31
C VAL A 260 -16.29 4.56 1.05
N VAL A 261 -16.66 3.47 1.72
CA VAL A 261 -16.12 2.13 1.44
C VAL A 261 -16.39 1.73 -0.01
N CYS A 262 -17.60 1.97 -0.53
CA CYS A 262 -17.95 1.67 -1.92
C CYS A 262 -17.22 2.57 -2.93
N GLU A 263 -17.02 3.85 -2.62
CA GLU A 263 -16.32 4.80 -3.48
C GLU A 263 -14.82 4.50 -3.60
N LEU A 264 -14.20 4.09 -2.49
CA LEU A 264 -12.77 3.78 -2.43
C LEU A 264 -12.47 2.30 -2.68
N ALA A 265 -13.49 1.49 -3.01
CA ALA A 265 -13.35 0.06 -3.23
C ALA A 265 -12.46 -0.23 -4.44
N TYR A 266 -11.56 -1.21 -4.28
CA TYR A 266 -10.78 -1.76 -5.40
C TYR A 266 -11.42 -3.09 -5.86
N PRO A 267 -12.12 -3.12 -7.01
CA PRO A 267 -13.07 -4.20 -7.34
C PRO A 267 -12.43 -5.59 -7.48
N GLU A 268 -11.14 -5.66 -7.78
CA GLU A 268 -10.45 -6.94 -8.01
C GLU A 268 -10.13 -7.69 -6.71
N ASN A 269 -9.86 -6.99 -5.60
CA ASN A 269 -9.37 -7.60 -4.36
C ASN A 269 -9.53 -6.66 -3.14
N ASP A 270 -10.76 -6.29 -2.79
CA ASP A 270 -11.03 -5.49 -1.60
C ASP A 270 -11.74 -6.28 -0.49
N PRO A 271 -11.00 -6.82 0.50
CA PRO A 271 -11.61 -7.57 1.60
C PRO A 271 -12.55 -6.75 2.49
N ILE A 272 -12.42 -5.42 2.51
CA ILE A 272 -13.31 -4.54 3.30
C ILE A 272 -14.65 -4.42 2.57
N PHE A 273 -14.60 -4.23 1.25
CA PHE A 273 -15.79 -4.21 0.40
C PHE A 273 -16.54 -5.56 0.43
N GLU A 274 -15.82 -6.69 0.37
CA GLU A 274 -16.42 -8.01 0.54
C GLU A 274 -17.05 -8.20 1.93
N CYS A 275 -16.38 -7.73 2.99
CA CYS A 275 -16.92 -7.78 4.35
C CYS A 275 -18.20 -6.95 4.47
N LEU A 276 -18.26 -5.77 3.84
CA LEU A 276 -19.46 -4.93 3.78
C LEU A 276 -20.60 -5.66 3.07
N ALA A 277 -20.36 -6.17 1.86
CA ALA A 277 -21.38 -6.89 1.10
C ALA A 277 -21.92 -8.11 1.86
N ASN A 278 -21.04 -8.88 2.51
CA ASN A 278 -21.44 -10.03 3.32
C ASN A 278 -22.26 -9.62 4.55
N ASN A 279 -21.83 -8.56 5.25
CA ASN A 279 -22.56 -8.05 6.41
C ASN A 279 -23.97 -7.54 6.02
N LEU A 280 -24.09 -6.82 4.91
CA LEU A 280 -25.39 -6.36 4.40
C LEU A 280 -26.30 -7.53 4.03
N VAL A 281 -25.80 -8.58 3.38
CA VAL A 281 -26.60 -9.77 3.06
C VAL A 281 -27.04 -10.51 4.33
N ILE A 282 -26.19 -10.59 5.36
CA ILE A 282 -26.59 -11.19 6.65
C ILE A 282 -27.70 -10.36 7.30
N GLN A 283 -27.61 -9.02 7.25
CA GLN A 283 -28.62 -8.12 7.77
C GLN A 283 -29.95 -8.24 7.03
N THR A 284 -29.97 -8.44 5.70
CA THR A 284 -31.23 -8.64 4.95
C THR A 284 -31.92 -9.97 5.26
N PHE A 285 -31.17 -10.99 5.71
CA PHE A 285 -31.76 -12.24 6.20
C PHE A 285 -32.20 -12.16 7.67
N GLY A 286 -31.60 -11.28 8.46
CA GLY A 286 -32.11 -10.92 9.77
C GLY A 286 -33.42 -10.16 9.61
N LYS A 287 -34.43 -10.43 10.43
CA LYS A 287 -35.67 -9.63 10.45
C LYS A 287 -35.43 -8.23 11.07
N GLU A 288 -34.24 -7.66 10.89
CA GLU A 288 -33.85 -6.38 11.48
C GLU A 288 -34.40 -5.20 10.67
N ASP A 289 -34.80 -4.16 11.42
CA ASP A 289 -35.18 -2.79 11.07
C ASP A 289 -35.46 -2.43 9.59
N PHE A 290 -36.73 -2.13 9.31
CA PHE A 290 -37.22 -1.57 8.04
C PHE A 290 -36.45 -0.32 7.55
N ARG A 291 -35.88 0.49 8.46
CA ARG A 291 -35.07 1.67 8.11
C ARG A 291 -33.80 1.30 7.36
N LEU A 292 -33.15 0.22 7.77
CA LEU A 292 -31.92 -0.27 7.14
C LEU A 292 -32.17 -0.69 5.68
N SER A 293 -33.38 -1.20 5.39
CA SER A 293 -33.76 -1.61 4.03
C SER A 293 -33.68 -0.45 3.03
N LYS A 294 -34.14 0.75 3.41
CA LYS A 294 -34.12 1.92 2.51
C LYS A 294 -32.70 2.39 2.21
N ASP A 295 -31.88 2.50 3.24
CA ASP A 295 -30.48 2.92 3.10
C ASP A 295 -29.68 1.94 2.23
N ILE A 296 -29.95 0.63 2.39
CA ILE A 296 -29.33 -0.42 1.57
C ILE A 296 -29.80 -0.33 0.11
N GLU A 297 -31.09 -0.10 -0.14
CA GLU A 297 -31.63 0.08 -1.49
C GLU A 297 -31.02 1.31 -2.19
N GLU A 298 -30.88 2.43 -1.49
CA GLU A 298 -30.20 3.63 -1.99
C GLU A 298 -28.72 3.34 -2.33
N LEU A 299 -28.02 2.65 -1.43
CA LEU A 299 -26.63 2.28 -1.64
C LEU A 299 -26.45 1.34 -2.85
N GLN A 300 -27.32 0.35 -3.02
CA GLN A 300 -27.32 -0.55 -4.17
C GLN A 300 -27.65 0.16 -5.49
N ALA A 301 -28.53 1.17 -5.46
CA ALA A 301 -28.85 1.98 -6.62
C ALA A 301 -27.64 2.82 -7.06
N ARG A 302 -26.87 3.35 -6.10
CA ARG A 302 -25.66 4.13 -6.37
C ARG A 302 -24.47 3.27 -6.81
N PHE A 303 -24.32 2.06 -6.25
CA PHE A 303 -23.17 1.19 -6.48
C PHE A 303 -23.58 -0.17 -7.06
N PRO A 304 -23.66 -0.32 -8.41
CA PRO A 304 -24.10 -1.57 -9.05
C PRO A 304 -23.15 -2.74 -8.80
N THR A 305 -21.85 -2.47 -8.58
CA THR A 305 -20.85 -3.48 -8.20
C THR A 305 -21.18 -4.12 -6.86
N LEU A 306 -21.67 -3.34 -5.90
CA LEU A 306 -22.12 -3.84 -4.60
C LEU A 306 -23.35 -4.73 -4.77
N LYS A 307 -24.33 -4.30 -5.57
CA LYS A 307 -25.53 -5.09 -5.87
C LYS A 307 -25.19 -6.45 -6.48
N ALA A 308 -24.28 -6.48 -7.45
CA ALA A 308 -23.83 -7.71 -8.08
C ALA A 308 -23.13 -8.66 -7.08
N LEU A 309 -22.27 -8.10 -6.21
CA LEU A 309 -21.56 -8.88 -5.19
C LEU A 309 -22.53 -9.42 -4.12
N MET A 310 -23.48 -8.61 -3.67
CA MET A 310 -24.53 -9.03 -2.74
C MET A 310 -25.38 -10.16 -3.31
N ALA A 311 -25.80 -10.08 -4.58
CA ALA A 311 -26.55 -11.15 -5.24
C ALA A 311 -25.76 -12.48 -5.30
N LYS A 312 -24.46 -12.40 -5.59
CA LYS A 312 -23.56 -13.58 -5.59
C LYS A 312 -23.45 -14.20 -4.20
N ILE A 313 -23.31 -13.38 -3.16
CA ILE A 313 -23.24 -13.85 -1.76
C ILE A 313 -24.59 -14.43 -1.34
N GLU A 314 -25.70 -13.78 -1.68
CA GLU A 314 -27.05 -14.25 -1.38
C GLU A 314 -27.31 -15.64 -1.98
N GLN A 315 -26.92 -15.85 -3.24
CA GLN A 315 -27.00 -17.15 -3.90
C GLN A 315 -26.14 -18.21 -3.20
N ARG A 316 -24.91 -17.85 -2.80
CA ARG A 316 -24.03 -18.74 -2.02
C ARG A 316 -24.66 -19.13 -0.68
N VAL A 317 -25.25 -18.19 0.05
CA VAL A 317 -25.92 -18.43 1.34
C VAL A 317 -27.15 -19.34 1.16
N LYS A 318 -27.96 -19.10 0.11
CA LYS A 318 -29.10 -19.96 -0.23
C LYS A 318 -28.65 -21.40 -0.53
N ASN A 319 -27.61 -21.57 -1.35
CA ASN A 319 -27.05 -22.88 -1.69
C ASN A 319 -26.50 -23.61 -0.45
N SER A 320 -25.76 -22.91 0.42
CA SER A 320 -25.24 -23.48 1.67
C SER A 320 -26.37 -23.95 2.59
N ARG A 321 -27.41 -23.12 2.79
CA ARG A 321 -28.57 -23.48 3.62
C ARG A 321 -29.36 -24.67 3.05
N ALA A 322 -29.46 -24.78 1.72
CA ALA A 322 -30.08 -25.94 1.07
C ALA A 322 -29.26 -27.22 1.29
N ALA A 323 -27.94 -27.15 1.13
CA ALA A 323 -27.03 -28.27 1.37
C ALA A 323 -27.09 -28.76 2.84
N ASP A 324 -27.12 -27.85 3.81
CA ASP A 324 -27.23 -28.18 5.24
C ASP A 324 -28.54 -28.90 5.58
N ARG A 325 -29.65 -28.49 4.96
CA ARG A 325 -30.96 -29.17 5.12
C ARG A 325 -30.93 -30.60 4.62
N HIS A 326 -30.25 -30.87 3.50
CA HIS A 326 -30.09 -32.23 2.98
C HIS A 326 -29.18 -33.10 3.85
N ARG A 327 -28.17 -32.51 4.51
CA ARG A 327 -27.26 -33.25 5.39
C ARG A 327 -27.90 -33.62 6.73
N GLY A 328 -28.75 -32.75 7.29
CA GLY A 328 -29.42 -32.95 8.58
C GLY A 328 -30.41 -34.14 8.61
N LEU A 329 -30.98 -34.53 7.47
CA LEU A 329 -31.95 -35.63 7.41
C LEU A 329 -31.31 -37.02 7.37
N LYS A 330 -30.06 -37.16 6.90
CA LYS A 330 -29.40 -38.48 6.76
C LYS A 330 -28.66 -38.97 8.00
N SER A 331 -28.41 -38.11 8.99
CA SER A 331 -27.54 -38.44 10.13
C SER A 331 -28.27 -38.96 11.38
N ARG A 332 -29.60 -38.89 11.45
CA ARG A 332 -30.31 -39.19 12.71
C ARG A 332 -30.72 -40.66 12.89
N ASP A 333 -30.79 -41.45 11.81
CA ASP A 333 -31.26 -42.83 11.87
C ASP A 333 -30.15 -43.90 12.02
N GLN A 334 -28.87 -43.53 12.02
CA GLN A 334 -27.76 -44.53 12.10
C GLN A 334 -26.98 -44.51 13.42
N SER A 335 -27.37 -43.70 14.41
CA SER A 335 -26.60 -43.55 15.66
C SER A 335 -27.16 -44.34 16.85
N SER A 336 -28.22 -45.13 16.71
CA SER A 336 -28.85 -45.82 17.85
C SER A 336 -28.39 -47.26 18.11
N ASP A 337 -27.47 -47.84 17.33
CA ASP A 337 -27.24 -49.30 17.38
C ASP A 337 -25.80 -49.78 17.66
N SER A 338 -24.98 -49.01 18.39
CA SER A 338 -23.59 -49.43 18.70
C SER A 338 -23.15 -49.32 20.16
N ARG A 339 -24.07 -49.15 21.13
CA ARG A 339 -23.76 -49.30 22.57
C ARG A 339 -24.41 -50.53 23.18
N ARG A 340 -23.97 -51.71 22.75
CA ARG A 340 -23.98 -52.92 23.59
C ARG A 340 -22.83 -53.84 23.17
N LYS A 341 -21.71 -53.76 23.89
CA LYS A 341 -20.90 -54.90 24.34
C LYS A 341 -19.87 -54.43 25.35
#